data_AF-A0A6J6GN91-F1
#
_entry.id   AF-A0A6J6GN91-F1
#
_cell.length_a   1.000
_cell.length_b   1.000
_cell.length_c   1.000
_cell.angle_alpha   90.00
_cell.angle_beta   90.00
_cell.angle_gamma   90.00
#
_symmetry.space_group_name_H-M   'P 1'
#
loop_
_entity.id
_entity.type
_entity.pdbx_description
1 polymer ?
#
loop_
_entity_poly.entity_id
_entity_poly.type
_entity_poly.pdbx_seq_one_letter_code
_entity_poly.pdbx_strand_id
1 'polypeptide(L)'
;MRILEYLLMTAIFGGLALVITAWPEGPNYAVMIRYMRLSWIACVATIYLILTLTTMQQTSQNFLSSLNPFEWLSSLTSGSGIVLIFRFALVAACGWVALFPERANDPATQMPAMTLLVLMISTLGFSRLGQDVAIFTYILGAVHGLSVAYWIGGLMLLSRVILIGPGGEDLVGAVLAFSKHSVLAFGVTLFTGSLQIYLLDSASILSSGHGRLGVLKIIITAVMVFIVFAFKNFVHQNFAGDSSLTRKMAWRLRRAVTVELGFAVFALVVTSWMISTQPPKAVAQLSAPTATYAFREELRNDRFRVVISMTPGQTGINAMRIELIEPRRINNFTVKLIPQAIGYSGIQINVPLTSQGAAIVSGDGTFVLNVPGIWNIEISGTTTTGDLEKLATTFAVTEASAISTVTTLPTVVSLPTTATTLSSVITLPPVTTLPSVITLPPASTTVGG
;
A
#
# COMPACT_ATOMS: atom_id res chain seq x y z
N MET A 1 -8.83 10.10 7.44
CA MET A 1 -8.92 9.86 5.98
C MET A 1 -9.20 8.41 5.62
N ARG A 2 -8.35 7.43 5.96
CA ARG A 2 -8.58 6.00 5.63
C ARG A 2 -9.91 5.42 6.14
N ILE A 3 -10.34 5.79 7.35
CA ILE A 3 -11.65 5.37 7.87
C ILE A 3 -12.80 5.86 6.99
N LEU A 4 -12.72 7.10 6.49
CA LEU A 4 -13.72 7.67 5.57
C LEU A 4 -13.71 6.94 4.22
N GLU A 5 -12.52 6.62 3.70
CA GLU A 5 -12.39 5.80 2.48
C GLU A 5 -13.12 4.47 2.65
N TYR A 6 -12.85 3.73 3.73
CA TYR A 6 -13.53 2.45 3.97
C TYR A 6 -15.04 2.62 4.10
N LEU A 7 -15.52 3.61 4.87
CA LEU A 7 -16.95 3.84 5.04
C LEU A 7 -17.65 4.22 3.73
N LEU A 8 -17.02 5.05 2.89
CA LEU A 8 -17.64 5.52 1.65
C LEU A 8 -17.59 4.45 0.56
N MET A 9 -16.51 3.68 0.46
CA MET A 9 -16.43 2.53 -0.45
C MET A 9 -17.45 1.45 -0.06
N THR A 10 -17.56 1.12 1.23
CA THR A 10 -18.56 0.17 1.71
C THR A 10 -19.99 0.69 1.53
N ALA A 11 -20.24 1.99 1.72
CA ALA A 11 -21.54 2.61 1.45
C ALA A 11 -22.01 2.41 0.00
N ILE A 12 -21.11 2.61 -0.96
CA ILE A 12 -21.40 2.42 -2.39
C ILE A 12 -21.63 0.93 -2.70
N PHE A 13 -20.69 0.07 -2.30
CA PHE A 13 -20.77 -1.37 -2.60
C PHE A 13 -21.97 -2.02 -1.92
N GLY A 14 -22.07 -1.92 -0.59
CA GLY A 14 -23.15 -2.57 0.17
C GLY A 14 -24.50 -1.97 -0.16
N GLY A 15 -24.57 -0.67 -0.48
CA GLY A 15 -25.79 -0.03 -0.96
C GLY A 15 -26.32 -0.65 -2.26
N LEU A 16 -25.49 -0.76 -3.30
CA LEU A 16 -25.90 -1.34 -4.59
C LEU A 16 -26.05 -2.87 -4.53
N ALA A 17 -25.19 -3.55 -3.78
CA ALA A 17 -25.29 -4.99 -3.60
C ALA A 17 -26.59 -5.38 -2.89
N LEU A 18 -27.05 -4.57 -1.92
CA LEU A 18 -28.34 -4.79 -1.26
C LEU A 18 -29.50 -4.51 -2.22
N VAL A 19 -29.43 -3.46 -3.05
CA VAL A 19 -30.44 -3.22 -4.11
C VAL A 19 -30.60 -4.45 -5.00
N ILE A 20 -29.50 -5.03 -5.45
CA ILE A 20 -29.51 -6.21 -6.32
C ILE A 20 -30.06 -7.46 -5.61
N THR A 21 -29.68 -7.67 -4.34
CA THR A 21 -29.94 -8.93 -3.64
C THR A 21 -31.21 -8.94 -2.81
N ALA A 22 -31.75 -7.78 -2.44
CA ALA A 22 -32.77 -7.66 -1.41
C ALA A 22 -33.80 -6.54 -1.66
N TRP A 23 -33.45 -5.50 -2.43
CA TRP A 23 -34.34 -4.34 -2.61
C TRP A 23 -34.26 -3.74 -4.02
N PRO A 24 -34.77 -4.46 -5.05
CA PRO A 24 -34.70 -4.02 -6.44
C PRO A 24 -35.47 -2.72 -6.70
N GLU A 25 -36.45 -2.39 -5.86
CA GLU A 25 -37.20 -1.13 -5.93
C GLU A 25 -36.40 0.09 -5.45
N GLY A 26 -35.24 -0.09 -4.83
CA GLY A 26 -34.43 1.00 -4.27
C GLY A 26 -34.17 2.19 -5.22
N PRO A 27 -33.82 1.97 -6.51
CA PRO A 27 -33.64 3.06 -7.48
C PRO A 27 -34.88 3.92 -7.73
N ASN A 28 -36.09 3.45 -7.38
CA ASN A 28 -37.32 4.24 -7.51
C ASN A 28 -37.46 5.29 -6.39
N TYR A 29 -36.63 5.20 -5.34
CA TYR A 29 -36.65 6.14 -4.21
C TYR A 29 -35.63 7.26 -4.38
N ALA A 30 -36.09 8.51 -4.43
CA ALA A 30 -35.23 9.69 -4.54
C ALA A 30 -34.19 9.80 -3.39
N VAL A 31 -34.53 9.33 -2.19
CA VAL A 31 -33.62 9.29 -1.04
C VAL A 31 -32.44 8.33 -1.30
N MET A 32 -32.70 7.18 -1.93
CA MET A 32 -31.66 6.23 -2.31
C MET A 32 -30.72 6.84 -3.35
N ILE A 33 -31.27 7.41 -4.42
CA ILE A 33 -30.47 8.07 -5.46
C ILE A 33 -29.57 9.17 -4.85
N ARG A 34 -30.11 10.00 -3.96
CA ARG A 34 -29.33 11.03 -3.26
C ARG A 34 -28.23 10.42 -2.40
N TYR A 35 -28.54 9.36 -1.65
CA TYR A 35 -27.56 8.66 -0.80
C TYR A 35 -26.39 8.12 -1.64
N MET A 36 -26.65 7.50 -2.80
CA MET A 36 -25.58 6.96 -3.66
C MET A 36 -24.73 8.05 -4.29
N ARG A 37 -25.36 9.12 -4.81
CA ARG A 37 -24.65 10.25 -5.40
C ARG A 37 -23.74 10.94 -4.37
N LEU A 38 -24.26 11.23 -3.18
CA LEU A 38 -23.47 11.87 -2.11
C LEU A 38 -22.35 10.96 -1.60
N SER A 39 -22.63 9.67 -1.43
CA SER A 39 -21.60 8.70 -1.01
C SER A 39 -20.48 8.60 -2.04
N TRP A 40 -20.82 8.58 -3.33
CA TRP A 40 -19.84 8.55 -4.41
C TRP A 40 -19.00 9.83 -4.49
N ILE A 41 -19.63 11.01 -4.49
CA ILE A 41 -18.91 12.30 -4.52
C ILE A 41 -17.96 12.40 -3.33
N ALA A 42 -18.43 12.05 -2.13
CA ALA A 42 -17.60 12.06 -0.93
C ALA A 42 -16.45 11.04 -1.02
N CYS A 43 -16.69 9.86 -1.62
CA CYS A 43 -15.67 8.81 -1.79
C CYS A 43 -14.55 9.29 -2.72
N VAL A 44 -14.92 9.85 -3.89
CA VAL A 44 -13.97 10.41 -4.85
C VAL A 44 -13.15 11.51 -4.20
N ALA A 45 -13.79 12.47 -3.51
CA ALA A 45 -13.08 13.55 -2.82
C ALA A 45 -12.13 13.03 -1.73
N THR A 46 -12.53 12.00 -0.99
CA THR A 46 -11.72 11.40 0.07
C THR A 46 -10.48 10.71 -0.49
N ILE A 47 -10.63 9.89 -1.53
CA ILE A 47 -9.49 9.16 -2.12
C ILE A 47 -8.58 10.11 -2.90
N TYR A 48 -9.13 11.11 -3.58
CA TYR A 48 -8.36 12.19 -4.19
C TYR A 48 -7.46 12.89 -3.15
N LEU A 49 -8.00 13.21 -1.98
CA LEU A 49 -7.22 13.80 -0.89
C LEU A 49 -6.18 12.82 -0.32
N ILE A 50 -6.49 11.52 -0.25
CA ILE A 50 -5.51 10.49 0.16
C ILE A 50 -4.35 10.40 -0.83
N LEU A 51 -4.61 10.42 -2.14
CA LEU A 51 -3.58 10.45 -3.19
C LEU A 51 -2.71 11.70 -3.07
N THR A 52 -3.35 12.87 -2.98
CA THR A 52 -2.68 14.17 -2.76
C THR A 52 -1.73 14.11 -1.57
N LEU A 53 -2.21 13.64 -0.41
CA LEU A 53 -1.40 13.55 0.81
C LEU A 53 -0.28 12.50 0.69
N THR A 54 -0.52 11.41 -0.03
CA THR A 54 0.48 10.36 -0.26
C THR A 54 1.60 10.88 -1.16
N THR A 55 1.26 11.57 -2.24
CA THR A 55 2.24 12.21 -3.13
C THR A 55 3.05 13.28 -2.39
N MET A 56 2.39 14.15 -1.62
CA MET A 56 3.06 15.16 -0.79
C MET A 56 4.09 14.54 0.16
N GLN A 57 3.74 13.40 0.78
CA GLN A 57 4.65 12.66 1.67
C GLN A 57 5.82 12.02 0.92
N GLN A 58 5.63 11.59 -0.32
CA GLN A 58 6.65 10.90 -1.11
C GLN A 58 7.63 11.87 -1.78
N THR A 59 7.15 12.99 -2.31
CA THR A 59 7.95 13.93 -3.10
C THR A 59 8.45 15.14 -2.31
N SER A 60 8.06 15.26 -1.04
CA SER A 60 8.36 16.42 -0.17
C SER A 60 7.93 17.78 -0.76
N GLN A 61 6.99 17.78 -1.71
CA GLN A 61 6.42 18.99 -2.28
C GLN A 61 5.31 19.56 -1.38
N ASN A 62 4.79 20.74 -1.72
CA ASN A 62 3.70 21.36 -0.96
C ASN A 62 2.32 20.74 -1.33
N PHE A 63 1.31 21.04 -0.50
CA PHE A 63 -0.04 20.50 -0.69
C PHE A 63 -0.65 20.91 -2.03
N LEU A 64 -0.46 22.17 -2.44
CA LEU A 64 -1.09 22.71 -3.65
C LEU A 64 -0.52 22.09 -4.94
N SER A 65 0.78 21.80 -5.00
CA SER A 65 1.36 21.09 -6.15
C SER A 65 0.88 19.64 -6.19
N SER A 66 0.73 19.00 -5.04
CA SER A 66 0.29 17.60 -4.93
C SER A 66 -1.18 17.36 -5.34
N LEU A 67 -1.98 18.44 -5.48
CA LEU A 67 -3.34 18.36 -6.03
C LEU A 67 -3.33 18.01 -7.53
N ASN A 68 -2.24 18.29 -8.23
CA ASN A 68 -2.12 17.97 -9.65
C ASN A 68 -2.05 16.44 -9.87
N PRO A 69 -3.00 15.84 -10.61
CA PRO A 69 -3.00 14.40 -10.87
C PRO A 69 -1.74 13.85 -11.55
N PHE A 70 -1.01 14.69 -12.29
CA PHE A 70 0.24 14.28 -12.92
C PHE A 70 1.36 14.01 -11.92
N GLU A 71 1.34 14.63 -10.73
CA GLU A 71 2.33 14.39 -9.68
C GLU A 71 2.17 13.00 -9.05
N TRP A 72 0.96 12.41 -9.13
CA TRP A 72 0.68 11.10 -8.55
C TRP A 72 1.40 9.96 -9.28
N LEU A 73 1.89 10.18 -10.51
CA LEU A 73 2.66 9.17 -11.25
C LEU A 73 3.91 8.74 -10.48
N SER A 74 4.45 9.59 -9.60
CA SER A 74 5.53 9.23 -8.66
C SER A 74 5.17 8.03 -7.77
N SER A 75 3.89 7.87 -7.39
CA SER A 75 3.43 6.74 -6.57
C SER A 75 3.41 5.40 -7.31
N LEU A 76 3.55 5.38 -8.65
CA LEU A 76 3.65 4.14 -9.44
C LEU A 76 4.95 3.36 -9.18
N THR A 77 5.91 3.97 -8.49
CA THR A 77 7.18 3.33 -8.09
C THR A 77 7.03 2.35 -6.93
N SER A 78 5.86 2.27 -6.30
CA SER A 78 5.59 1.38 -5.16
C SER A 78 4.32 0.55 -5.37
N GLY A 79 4.31 -0.71 -4.91
CA GLY A 79 3.13 -1.58 -5.01
C GLY A 79 1.87 -0.97 -4.39
N SER A 80 2.01 -0.38 -3.18
CA SER A 80 0.90 0.28 -2.50
C SER A 80 0.37 1.52 -3.24
N GLY A 81 1.25 2.28 -3.90
CA GLY A 81 0.86 3.46 -4.69
C GLY A 81 0.16 3.10 -5.99
N ILE A 82 0.61 2.04 -6.69
CA ILE A 82 -0.08 1.47 -7.85
C ILE A 82 -1.52 1.09 -7.48
N VAL A 83 -1.70 0.37 -6.37
CA VAL A 83 -3.03 -0.05 -5.90
C VAL A 83 -3.91 1.15 -5.56
N LEU A 84 -3.35 2.21 -4.97
CA LEU A 84 -4.08 3.42 -4.62
C LEU A 84 -4.59 4.18 -5.86
N ILE A 85 -3.75 4.33 -6.90
CA ILE A 85 -4.14 4.95 -8.17
C ILE A 85 -5.22 4.10 -8.86
N PHE A 86 -5.02 2.79 -8.91
CA PHE A 86 -6.00 1.88 -9.50
C PHE A 86 -7.34 1.92 -8.76
N ARG A 87 -7.31 1.96 -7.43
CA ARG A 87 -8.50 2.12 -6.59
C ARG A 87 -9.22 3.44 -6.88
N PHE A 88 -8.49 4.55 -7.02
CA PHE A 88 -9.08 5.83 -7.38
C PHE A 88 -9.78 5.77 -8.74
N ALA A 89 -9.14 5.16 -9.75
CA ALA A 89 -9.75 4.98 -11.07
C ALA A 89 -11.04 4.15 -10.99
N LEU A 90 -11.04 3.05 -10.23
CA LEU A 90 -12.23 2.22 -10.02
C LEU A 90 -13.35 2.96 -9.27
N VAL A 91 -13.01 3.76 -8.26
CA VAL A 91 -14.00 4.57 -7.52
C VAL A 91 -14.59 5.65 -8.41
N ALA A 92 -13.78 6.33 -9.23
CA ALA A 92 -14.26 7.30 -10.21
C ALA A 92 -15.20 6.61 -11.23
N ALA A 93 -14.79 5.45 -11.76
CA ALA A 93 -15.60 4.66 -12.68
C ALA A 93 -16.93 4.18 -12.07
N CYS A 94 -16.96 3.89 -10.75
CA CYS A 94 -18.21 3.55 -10.04
C CYS A 94 -19.26 4.67 -10.11
N GLY A 95 -18.89 5.89 -10.50
CA GLY A 95 -19.84 6.97 -10.81
C GLY A 95 -20.85 6.57 -11.88
N TRP A 96 -20.47 5.71 -12.82
CA TRP A 96 -21.37 5.14 -13.82
C TRP A 96 -22.61 4.50 -13.18
N VAL A 97 -22.45 3.71 -12.11
CA VAL A 97 -23.57 3.05 -11.44
C VAL A 97 -24.11 3.86 -10.25
N ALA A 98 -23.27 4.62 -9.55
CA ALA A 98 -23.71 5.41 -8.39
C ALA A 98 -24.58 6.62 -8.76
N LEU A 99 -24.36 7.22 -9.94
CA LEU A 99 -25.17 8.33 -10.43
C LEU A 99 -26.53 7.88 -10.98
N PHE A 100 -26.59 6.65 -11.48
CA PHE A 100 -27.75 5.99 -12.09
C PHE A 100 -27.92 4.56 -11.54
N PRO A 101 -28.43 4.42 -10.30
CA PRO A 101 -28.52 3.13 -9.61
C PRO A 101 -29.36 2.07 -10.34
N GLU A 102 -30.25 2.46 -11.26
CA GLU A 102 -31.04 1.51 -12.07
C GLU A 102 -30.15 0.53 -12.87
N ARG A 103 -28.93 0.94 -13.21
CA ARG A 103 -27.94 0.11 -13.93
C ARG A 103 -27.50 -1.12 -13.14
N ALA A 104 -27.67 -1.09 -11.82
CA ALA A 104 -27.40 -2.24 -10.96
C ALA A 104 -28.43 -3.36 -11.17
N ASN A 105 -29.67 -3.00 -11.55
CA ASN A 105 -30.78 -3.95 -11.71
C ASN A 105 -31.08 -4.30 -13.17
N ASP A 106 -30.71 -3.44 -14.12
CA ASP A 106 -30.88 -3.70 -15.54
C ASP A 106 -30.06 -4.94 -15.96
N PRO A 107 -30.68 -6.01 -16.49
CA PRO A 107 -29.98 -7.21 -16.93
C PRO A 107 -28.85 -6.95 -17.93
N ALA A 108 -28.96 -5.90 -18.76
CA ALA A 108 -27.92 -5.55 -19.73
C ALA A 108 -26.66 -4.97 -19.07
N THR A 109 -26.80 -4.29 -17.93
CA THR A 109 -25.69 -3.60 -17.26
C THR A 109 -25.33 -4.14 -15.87
N GLN A 110 -26.10 -5.09 -15.35
CA GLN A 110 -25.90 -5.66 -14.01
C GLN A 110 -24.53 -6.31 -13.85
N MET A 111 -24.11 -7.14 -14.81
CA MET A 111 -22.80 -7.82 -14.77
C MET A 111 -21.61 -6.86 -14.76
N PRO A 112 -21.50 -5.88 -15.68
CA PRO A 112 -20.41 -4.91 -15.62
C PRO A 112 -20.48 -4.02 -14.38
N ALA A 113 -21.67 -3.64 -13.91
CA ALA A 113 -21.84 -2.87 -12.67
C ALA A 113 -21.31 -3.63 -11.46
N MET A 114 -21.70 -4.91 -11.31
CA MET A 114 -21.22 -5.77 -10.23
C MET A 114 -19.72 -6.02 -10.29
N THR A 115 -19.20 -6.26 -11.49
CA THR A 115 -17.75 -6.47 -11.69
C THR A 115 -16.98 -5.24 -11.21
N LEU A 116 -17.43 -4.05 -11.59
CA LEU A 116 -16.79 -2.80 -11.20
C LEU A 116 -16.79 -2.60 -9.67
N LEU A 117 -17.93 -2.85 -9.03
CA LEU A 117 -18.08 -2.76 -7.57
C LEU A 117 -17.22 -3.78 -6.82
N VAL A 118 -17.17 -5.02 -7.31
CA VAL A 118 -16.35 -6.08 -6.72
C VAL A 118 -14.87 -5.75 -6.87
N LEU A 119 -14.42 -5.31 -8.05
CA LEU A 119 -13.04 -4.89 -8.28
C LEU A 119 -12.66 -3.73 -7.36
N MET A 120 -13.52 -2.71 -7.24
CA MET A 120 -13.32 -1.56 -6.37
C MET A 120 -13.00 -1.99 -4.93
N ILE A 121 -13.85 -2.82 -4.32
CA ILE A 121 -13.62 -3.28 -2.94
C ILE A 121 -12.44 -4.25 -2.84
N SER A 122 -12.22 -5.10 -3.85
CA SER A 122 -11.13 -6.07 -3.84
C SER A 122 -9.77 -5.40 -3.72
N THR A 123 -9.60 -4.17 -4.23
CA THR A 123 -8.37 -3.38 -4.04
C THR A 123 -7.96 -3.18 -2.58
N LEU A 124 -8.89 -3.25 -1.62
CA LEU A 124 -8.58 -3.14 -0.19
C LEU A 124 -7.69 -4.31 0.28
N GLY A 125 -7.87 -5.50 -0.29
CA GLY A 125 -7.04 -6.67 -0.02
C GLY A 125 -5.58 -6.52 -0.48
N PHE A 126 -5.33 -5.62 -1.44
CA PHE A 126 -4.01 -5.35 -2.00
C PHE A 126 -3.31 -4.14 -1.34
N SER A 127 -3.84 -3.62 -0.22
CA SER A 127 -3.24 -2.45 0.46
C SER A 127 -1.81 -2.69 0.99
N ARG A 128 -1.37 -3.95 1.06
CA ARG A 128 0.00 -4.36 1.44
C ARG A 128 0.85 -4.81 0.26
N LEU A 129 0.44 -4.55 -0.98
CA LEU A 129 1.20 -4.94 -2.17
C LEU A 129 2.61 -4.30 -2.13
N GLY A 130 3.64 -5.11 -2.34
CA GLY A 130 5.04 -4.74 -2.19
C GLY A 130 5.66 -5.11 -0.83
N GLN A 131 4.88 -5.67 0.09
CA GLN A 131 5.39 -6.34 1.29
C GLN A 131 5.53 -7.85 1.03
N ASP A 132 6.51 -8.47 1.67
CA ASP A 132 6.68 -9.93 1.70
C ASP A 132 5.62 -10.53 2.63
N VAL A 133 4.46 -10.85 2.07
CA VAL A 133 3.34 -11.49 2.75
C VAL A 133 2.86 -12.69 1.96
N ALA A 134 2.30 -13.69 2.64
CA ALA A 134 1.73 -14.86 2.00
C ALA A 134 0.67 -14.44 0.95
N ILE A 135 0.70 -15.07 -0.23
CA ILE A 135 -0.23 -14.74 -1.34
C ILE A 135 -1.70 -14.83 -0.94
N PHE A 136 -2.04 -15.78 -0.06
CA PHE A 136 -3.39 -15.94 0.48
C PHE A 136 -3.87 -14.72 1.27
N THR A 137 -2.98 -13.88 1.80
CA THR A 137 -3.33 -12.63 2.48
C THR A 137 -4.10 -11.68 1.55
N TYR A 138 -3.72 -11.62 0.27
CA TYR A 138 -4.39 -10.78 -0.71
C TYR A 138 -5.79 -11.28 -1.04
N ILE A 139 -5.92 -12.60 -1.28
CA ILE A 139 -7.20 -13.25 -1.59
C ILE A 139 -8.17 -13.14 -0.41
N LEU A 140 -7.72 -13.52 0.79
CA LEU A 140 -8.50 -13.36 2.01
C LEU A 140 -8.80 -11.90 2.31
N GLY A 141 -7.87 -10.99 1.98
CA GLY A 141 -8.04 -9.54 2.00
C GLY A 141 -9.24 -9.07 1.19
N ALA A 142 -9.32 -9.48 -0.07
CA ALA A 142 -10.40 -9.13 -0.97
C ALA A 142 -11.74 -9.72 -0.51
N VAL A 143 -11.77 -11.01 -0.15
CA VAL A 143 -12.99 -11.67 0.34
C VAL A 143 -13.48 -11.05 1.65
N HIS A 144 -12.58 -10.76 2.59
CA HIS A 144 -12.90 -10.05 3.83
C HIS A 144 -13.47 -8.66 3.52
N GLY A 145 -12.82 -7.91 2.63
CA GLY A 145 -13.28 -6.58 2.20
C GLY A 145 -14.69 -6.61 1.62
N LEU A 146 -14.98 -7.53 0.69
CA LEU A 146 -16.30 -7.69 0.06
C LEU A 146 -17.38 -8.03 1.08
N SER A 147 -17.07 -8.96 1.97
CA SER A 147 -17.95 -9.41 3.04
C SER A 147 -18.27 -8.28 4.04
N VAL A 148 -17.26 -7.54 4.49
CA VAL A 148 -17.40 -6.34 5.33
C VAL A 148 -18.19 -5.25 4.60
N ALA A 149 -17.92 -5.04 3.32
CA ALA A 149 -18.57 -4.01 2.53
C ALA A 149 -20.07 -4.28 2.35
N TYR A 150 -20.45 -5.54 2.10
CA TYR A 150 -21.85 -5.92 2.05
C TYR A 150 -22.55 -5.66 3.39
N TRP A 151 -21.94 -6.10 4.50
CA TRP A 151 -22.53 -5.99 5.82
C TRP A 151 -22.62 -4.53 6.31
N ILE A 152 -21.49 -3.81 6.38
CA ILE A 152 -21.45 -2.43 6.88
C ILE A 152 -22.19 -1.50 5.93
N GLY A 153 -21.99 -1.63 4.62
CA GLY A 153 -22.69 -0.81 3.62
C GLY A 153 -24.20 -1.04 3.64
N GLY A 154 -24.65 -2.28 3.88
CA GLY A 154 -26.04 -2.59 4.11
C GLY A 154 -26.60 -1.95 5.38
N LEU A 155 -25.88 -1.99 6.52
CA LEU A 155 -26.29 -1.28 7.75
C LEU A 155 -26.39 0.24 7.52
N MET A 156 -25.48 0.81 6.74
CA MET A 156 -25.54 2.23 6.37
C MET A 156 -26.77 2.52 5.52
N LEU A 157 -27.06 1.72 4.50
CA LEU A 157 -28.26 1.89 3.67
C LEU A 157 -29.53 1.73 4.50
N LEU A 158 -29.60 0.71 5.37
CA LEU A 158 -30.74 0.49 6.25
C LEU A 158 -30.97 1.70 7.16
N SER A 159 -29.93 2.16 7.84
CA SER A 159 -30.03 3.26 8.81
C SER A 159 -30.29 4.65 8.19
N ARG A 160 -29.86 4.86 6.94
CA ARG A 160 -29.94 6.18 6.28
C ARG A 160 -31.06 6.29 5.25
N VAL A 161 -31.52 5.18 4.69
CA VAL A 161 -32.50 5.17 3.59
C VAL A 161 -33.73 4.35 3.98
N ILE A 162 -33.60 3.03 4.15
CA ILE A 162 -34.74 2.12 4.30
C ILE A 162 -35.56 2.41 5.57
N LEU A 163 -34.88 2.71 6.68
CA LEU A 163 -35.52 2.90 7.99
C LEU A 163 -35.75 4.37 8.35
N ILE A 164 -35.73 5.28 7.37
CA ILE A 164 -35.94 6.71 7.63
C ILE A 164 -37.39 7.03 8.04
N GLY A 165 -38.35 6.20 7.63
CA GLY A 165 -39.78 6.39 7.86
C GLY A 165 -40.56 5.08 7.77
N PRO A 166 -41.91 5.14 7.88
CA PRO A 166 -42.77 3.99 7.65
C PRO A 166 -42.71 3.52 6.18
N GLY A 167 -43.05 2.26 5.93
CA GLY A 167 -42.81 1.58 4.66
C GLY A 167 -43.78 0.45 4.33
N GLY A 168 -43.85 0.09 3.04
CA GLY A 168 -44.62 -1.06 2.55
C GLY A 168 -43.83 -2.37 2.55
N GLU A 169 -44.35 -3.34 1.82
CA GLU A 169 -43.82 -4.70 1.71
C GLU A 169 -42.40 -4.75 1.16
N ASP A 170 -42.04 -3.83 0.26
CA ASP A 170 -40.71 -3.76 -0.34
C ASP A 170 -39.63 -3.44 0.71
N LEU A 171 -39.90 -2.49 1.62
CA LEU A 171 -38.99 -2.11 2.69
C LEU A 171 -38.92 -3.20 3.78
N VAL A 172 -40.04 -3.86 4.09
CA VAL A 172 -40.05 -5.02 4.99
C VAL A 172 -39.22 -6.16 4.40
N GLY A 173 -39.45 -6.49 3.12
CA GLY A 173 -38.73 -7.50 2.38
C GLY A 173 -37.23 -7.25 2.36
N ALA A 174 -36.82 -5.98 2.15
CA ALA A 174 -35.43 -5.57 2.20
C ALA A 174 -34.79 -5.82 3.57
N VAL A 175 -35.48 -5.48 4.66
CA VAL A 175 -35.01 -5.71 6.04
C VAL A 175 -34.87 -7.20 6.34
N LEU A 176 -35.87 -8.00 5.97
CA LEU A 176 -35.86 -9.45 6.17
C LEU A 176 -34.73 -10.13 5.39
N ALA A 177 -34.59 -9.79 4.10
CA ALA A 177 -33.53 -10.31 3.25
C ALA A 177 -32.15 -9.90 3.75
N PHE A 178 -31.95 -8.63 4.12
CA PHE A 178 -30.70 -8.18 4.72
C PHE A 178 -30.38 -8.91 6.03
N SER A 179 -31.37 -9.13 6.91
CA SER A 179 -31.15 -9.87 8.16
C SER A 179 -30.69 -11.32 7.93
N LYS A 180 -31.06 -11.93 6.79
CA LYS A 180 -30.57 -13.26 6.40
C LYS A 180 -29.16 -13.18 5.83
N HIS A 181 -28.92 -12.26 4.89
CA HIS A 181 -27.64 -12.11 4.22
C HIS A 181 -26.54 -11.60 5.14
N SER A 182 -26.87 -10.75 6.11
CA SER A 182 -25.91 -10.15 7.06
C SER A 182 -25.24 -11.20 7.94
N VAL A 183 -25.94 -12.28 8.33
CA VAL A 183 -25.34 -13.39 9.08
C VAL A 183 -24.29 -14.12 8.25
N LEU A 184 -24.58 -14.38 6.97
CA LEU A 184 -23.61 -15.03 6.07
C LEU A 184 -22.39 -14.13 5.85
N ALA A 185 -22.63 -12.85 5.53
CA ALA A 185 -21.56 -11.88 5.37
C ALA A 185 -20.72 -11.78 6.65
N PHE A 186 -21.33 -11.60 7.81
CA PHE A 186 -20.62 -11.55 9.08
C PHE A 186 -19.80 -12.82 9.37
N GLY A 187 -20.35 -14.01 9.07
CA GLY A 187 -19.63 -15.28 9.20
C GLY A 187 -18.37 -15.35 8.33
N VAL A 188 -18.48 -14.92 7.07
CA VAL A 188 -17.31 -14.84 6.15
C VAL A 188 -16.28 -13.82 6.66
N THR A 189 -16.73 -12.67 7.16
CA THR A 189 -15.86 -11.64 7.77
C THR A 189 -15.08 -12.23 8.95
N LEU A 190 -15.75 -12.96 9.85
CA LEU A 190 -15.13 -13.58 11.02
C LEU A 190 -14.08 -14.63 10.62
N PHE A 191 -14.43 -15.51 9.68
CA PHE A 191 -13.54 -16.56 9.19
C PHE A 191 -12.29 -15.98 8.52
N THR A 192 -12.48 -15.10 7.53
CA THR A 192 -11.37 -14.48 6.78
C THR A 192 -10.52 -13.58 7.66
N GLY A 193 -11.13 -12.84 8.60
CA GLY A 193 -10.40 -11.99 9.55
C GLY A 193 -9.52 -12.78 10.50
N SER A 194 -10.01 -13.92 10.99
CA SER A 194 -9.23 -14.84 11.84
C SER A 194 -8.04 -15.42 11.09
N LEU A 195 -8.23 -15.84 9.84
CA LEU A 195 -7.14 -16.31 8.99
C LEU A 195 -6.11 -15.22 8.69
N GLN A 196 -6.53 -13.97 8.48
CA GLN A 196 -5.58 -12.86 8.28
C GLN A 196 -4.72 -12.61 9.52
N ILE A 197 -5.29 -12.61 10.71
CA ILE A 197 -4.51 -12.47 11.97
C ILE A 197 -3.51 -13.63 12.09
N TYR A 198 -3.93 -14.85 11.78
CA TYR A 198 -3.03 -16.01 11.78
C TYR A 198 -1.87 -15.86 10.76
N LEU A 199 -2.16 -15.38 9.55
CA LEU A 199 -1.16 -15.19 8.50
C LEU A 199 -0.21 -14.03 8.76
N LEU A 200 -0.66 -12.96 9.41
CA LEU A 200 0.12 -11.74 9.64
C LEU A 200 0.85 -11.72 10.98
N ASP A 201 0.24 -12.24 12.04
CA ASP A 201 0.77 -12.20 13.41
C ASP A 201 1.16 -13.57 13.96
N SER A 202 0.29 -14.57 13.80
CA SER A 202 0.50 -15.94 14.32
C SER A 202 0.89 -15.94 15.81
N ALA A 203 1.99 -16.62 16.19
CA ALA A 203 2.48 -16.67 17.58
C ALA A 203 2.84 -15.29 18.18
N SER A 204 3.02 -14.25 17.35
CA SER A 204 3.37 -12.90 17.77
C SER A 204 2.17 -12.00 18.07
N ILE A 205 0.98 -12.59 18.21
CA ILE A 205 -0.27 -11.85 18.45
C ILE A 205 -0.27 -11.05 19.77
N LEU A 206 0.42 -11.50 20.81
CA LEU A 206 0.52 -10.78 22.09
C LEU A 206 1.80 -9.94 22.22
N SER A 207 2.87 -10.34 21.52
CA SER A 207 4.18 -9.72 21.62
C SER A 207 4.34 -8.48 20.72
N SER A 208 3.67 -8.46 19.57
CA SER A 208 3.79 -7.36 18.59
C SER A 208 2.72 -6.26 18.76
N GLY A 209 3.04 -5.05 18.30
CA GLY A 209 2.08 -3.94 18.28
C GLY A 209 0.88 -4.20 17.35
N HIS A 210 1.13 -4.80 16.17
CA HIS A 210 0.08 -5.19 15.23
C HIS A 210 -0.85 -6.25 15.85
N GLY A 211 -0.28 -7.28 16.46
CA GLY A 211 -1.02 -8.37 17.08
C GLY A 211 -1.94 -7.92 18.21
N ARG A 212 -1.50 -7.00 19.09
CA ARG A 212 -2.33 -6.47 20.18
C ARG A 212 -3.56 -5.72 19.66
N LEU A 213 -3.43 -4.98 18.55
CA LEU A 213 -4.58 -4.38 17.87
C LEU A 213 -5.49 -5.46 17.27
N GLY A 214 -4.93 -6.56 16.77
CA GLY A 214 -5.68 -7.76 16.39
C GLY A 214 -6.52 -8.32 17.53
N VAL A 215 -5.96 -8.45 18.74
CA VAL A 215 -6.70 -8.88 19.94
C VAL A 215 -7.83 -7.92 20.27
N LEU A 216 -7.58 -6.61 20.26
CA LEU A 216 -8.63 -5.60 20.48
C LEU A 216 -9.77 -5.78 19.46
N LYS A 217 -9.44 -6.02 18.18
CA LYS A 217 -10.43 -6.27 17.13
C LYS A 217 -11.22 -7.55 17.36
N ILE A 218 -10.59 -8.62 17.87
CA ILE A 218 -11.27 -9.86 18.26
C ILE A 218 -12.29 -9.59 19.37
N ILE A 219 -11.91 -8.83 20.41
CA ILE A 219 -12.81 -8.47 21.52
C ILE A 219 -14.02 -7.68 20.99
N ILE A 220 -13.78 -6.67 20.17
CA ILE A 220 -14.85 -5.88 19.53
C ILE A 220 -15.76 -6.80 18.71
N THR A 221 -15.18 -7.68 17.91
CA THR A 221 -15.94 -8.60 17.05
C THR A 221 -16.79 -9.56 17.89
N ALA A 222 -16.28 -10.04 19.03
CA ALA A 222 -17.05 -10.88 19.95
C ALA A 222 -18.30 -10.17 20.51
N VAL A 223 -18.21 -8.88 20.84
CA VAL A 223 -19.37 -8.07 21.22
C VAL A 223 -20.35 -7.94 20.04
N MET A 224 -19.83 -7.74 18.82
CA MET A 224 -20.67 -7.62 17.63
C MET A 224 -21.42 -8.90 17.28
N VAL A 225 -20.83 -10.08 17.52
CA VAL A 225 -21.52 -11.37 17.35
C VAL A 225 -22.84 -11.35 18.13
N PHE A 226 -22.81 -10.92 19.39
CA PHE A 226 -24.01 -10.82 20.23
C PHE A 226 -25.05 -9.84 19.64
N ILE A 227 -24.61 -8.67 19.18
CA ILE A 227 -25.49 -7.65 18.58
C ILE A 227 -26.18 -8.18 17.32
N VAL A 228 -25.44 -8.85 16.43
CA VAL A 228 -25.96 -9.44 15.18
C VAL A 228 -27.03 -10.49 15.48
N PHE A 229 -26.79 -11.37 16.45
CA PHE A 229 -27.78 -12.37 16.84
C PHE A 229 -29.01 -11.74 17.50
N ALA A 230 -28.83 -10.72 18.35
CA ALA A 230 -29.94 -9.99 18.94
C ALA A 230 -30.81 -9.29 17.88
N PHE A 231 -30.18 -8.65 16.90
CA PHE A 231 -30.85 -8.03 15.75
C PHE A 231 -31.65 -9.06 14.94
N LYS A 232 -31.04 -10.19 14.57
CA LYS A 232 -31.72 -11.25 13.83
C LYS A 232 -32.93 -11.80 14.59
N ASN A 233 -32.76 -12.05 15.89
CA ASN A 233 -33.86 -12.56 16.73
C ASN A 233 -35.00 -11.53 16.82
N PHE A 234 -34.69 -10.24 16.98
CA PHE A 234 -35.67 -9.16 16.95
C PHE A 234 -36.42 -9.11 15.62
N VAL A 235 -35.73 -9.16 14.49
CA VAL A 235 -36.36 -9.10 13.17
C VAL A 235 -37.28 -10.30 12.95
N HIS A 236 -36.83 -11.53 13.24
CA HIS A 236 -37.68 -12.71 13.09
C HIS A 236 -38.93 -12.68 13.96
N GLN A 237 -38.83 -12.25 15.22
CA GLN A 237 -39.98 -12.19 16.13
C GLN A 237 -41.02 -11.13 15.74
N ASN A 238 -40.58 -10.03 15.12
CA ASN A 238 -41.44 -8.88 14.87
C ASN A 238 -41.93 -8.77 13.41
N PHE A 239 -41.35 -9.51 12.46
CA PHE A 239 -41.67 -9.38 11.03
C PHE A 239 -42.09 -10.69 10.33
N ALA A 240 -42.23 -11.80 11.05
CA ALA A 240 -42.58 -13.09 10.44
C ALA A 240 -44.01 -13.19 9.84
N GLY A 241 -44.80 -12.10 9.89
CA GLY A 241 -46.13 -12.06 9.28
C GLY A 241 -46.71 -10.65 9.03
N ASP A 242 -45.88 -9.60 9.13
CA ASP A 242 -46.33 -8.21 8.98
C ASP A 242 -45.90 -7.67 7.60
N SER A 243 -46.83 -7.09 6.85
CA SER A 243 -46.58 -6.54 5.50
C SER A 243 -46.19 -5.07 5.48
N SER A 244 -46.10 -4.41 6.65
CA SER A 244 -45.80 -2.97 6.73
C SER A 244 -44.85 -2.59 7.85
N LEU A 245 -44.01 -1.59 7.60
CA LEU A 245 -43.13 -0.97 8.57
C LEU A 245 -43.85 0.22 9.21
N THR A 246 -44.33 0.04 10.44
CA THR A 246 -44.87 1.17 11.22
C THR A 246 -43.76 2.17 11.59
N ARG A 247 -44.12 3.45 11.75
CA ARG A 247 -43.17 4.52 12.13
C ARG A 247 -42.38 4.19 13.41
N LYS A 248 -43.07 3.65 14.42
CA LYS A 248 -42.45 3.28 15.71
C LYS A 248 -41.46 2.13 15.52
N MET A 249 -41.79 1.15 14.68
CA MET A 249 -40.92 0.02 14.36
C MET A 249 -39.68 0.48 13.59
N ALA A 250 -39.86 1.25 12.52
CA ALA A 250 -38.78 1.80 11.71
C ALA A 250 -37.77 2.58 12.58
N TRP A 251 -38.25 3.42 13.50
CA TRP A 251 -37.39 4.16 14.42
C TRP A 251 -36.62 3.27 15.39
N ARG A 252 -37.27 2.26 16.01
CA ARG A 252 -36.61 1.31 16.92
C ARG A 252 -35.53 0.52 16.20
N LEU A 253 -35.85 0.01 15.00
CA LEU A 253 -34.93 -0.75 14.19
C LEU A 253 -33.76 0.11 13.72
N ARG A 254 -34.03 1.34 13.27
CA ARG A 254 -33.00 2.31 12.90
C ARG A 254 -32.02 2.57 14.03
N ARG A 255 -32.52 2.73 15.27
CA ARG A 255 -31.66 2.92 16.44
C ARG A 255 -30.78 1.71 16.71
N ALA A 256 -31.34 0.50 16.64
CA ALA A 256 -30.57 -0.74 16.81
C ALA A 256 -29.48 -0.88 15.73
N VAL A 257 -29.85 -0.72 14.45
CA VAL A 257 -28.91 -0.74 13.31
C VAL A 257 -27.83 0.32 13.46
N THR A 258 -28.18 1.52 13.93
CA THR A 258 -27.20 2.61 14.13
C THR A 258 -26.20 2.28 15.26
N VAL A 259 -26.65 1.59 16.32
CA VAL A 259 -25.74 1.11 17.38
C VAL A 259 -24.78 0.05 16.83
N GLU A 260 -25.29 -0.93 16.07
CA GLU A 260 -24.45 -1.94 15.41
C GLU A 260 -23.43 -1.30 14.45
N LEU A 261 -23.88 -0.35 13.64
CA LEU A 261 -23.02 0.44 12.77
C LEU A 261 -21.94 1.20 13.54
N GLY A 262 -22.24 1.71 14.75
CA GLY A 262 -21.26 2.35 15.63
C GLY A 262 -20.11 1.41 16.03
N PHE A 263 -20.43 0.16 16.40
CA PHE A 263 -19.40 -0.86 16.67
C PHE A 263 -18.62 -1.25 15.41
N ALA A 264 -19.29 -1.32 14.26
CA ALA A 264 -18.65 -1.62 12.99
C ALA A 264 -17.65 -0.51 12.58
N VAL A 265 -18.02 0.76 12.76
CA VAL A 265 -17.13 1.90 12.57
C VAL A 265 -15.95 1.81 13.54
N PHE A 266 -16.17 1.43 14.79
CA PHE A 266 -15.08 1.26 15.76
C PHE A 266 -14.10 0.14 15.34
N ALA A 267 -14.60 -0.98 14.81
CA ALA A 267 -13.75 -2.03 14.24
C ALA A 267 -12.95 -1.54 13.02
N LEU A 268 -13.53 -0.66 12.18
CA LEU A 268 -12.83 -0.02 11.06
C LEU A 268 -11.76 0.98 11.53
N VAL A 269 -11.99 1.70 12.64
CA VAL A 269 -10.98 2.56 13.28
C VAL A 269 -9.76 1.72 13.68
N VAL A 270 -9.99 0.61 14.39
CA VAL A 270 -8.90 -0.32 14.76
C VAL A 270 -8.21 -0.88 13.51
N THR A 271 -8.96 -1.24 12.46
CA THR A 271 -8.40 -1.72 11.18
C THR A 271 -7.52 -0.65 10.51
N SER A 272 -7.98 0.60 10.47
CA SER A 272 -7.20 1.72 9.94
C SER A 272 -5.91 1.92 10.72
N TRP A 273 -5.95 1.77 12.05
CA TRP A 273 -4.76 1.82 12.89
C TRP A 273 -3.82 0.65 12.59
N MET A 274 -4.34 -0.57 12.47
CA MET A 274 -3.55 -1.75 12.11
C MET A 274 -2.80 -1.59 10.79
N ILE A 275 -3.38 -0.95 9.78
CA ILE A 275 -2.70 -0.72 8.48
C ILE A 275 -1.51 0.24 8.61
N SER A 276 -1.51 1.14 9.60
CA SER A 276 -0.34 1.99 9.89
C SER A 276 0.79 1.26 10.64
N THR A 277 0.54 0.02 11.08
CA THR A 277 1.52 -0.83 11.77
C THR A 277 2.03 -1.93 10.83
N GLN A 278 3.28 -2.35 11.07
CA GLN A 278 3.90 -3.44 10.32
C GLN A 278 3.68 -4.77 11.06
N PRO A 279 2.97 -5.74 10.45
CA PRO A 279 2.83 -7.06 11.03
C PRO A 279 4.18 -7.79 11.07
N PRO A 280 4.40 -8.67 12.05
CA PRO A 280 5.63 -9.44 12.19
C PRO A 280 6.03 -10.21 10.93
N LYS A 281 5.04 -10.69 10.17
CA LYS A 281 5.26 -11.48 8.95
C LYS A 281 5.20 -10.68 7.65
N ALA A 282 5.06 -9.36 7.71
CA ALA A 282 5.16 -8.50 6.53
C ALA A 282 6.49 -7.74 6.56
N VAL A 283 7.57 -8.39 6.15
CA VAL A 283 8.85 -7.72 5.94
C VAL A 283 8.79 -7.04 4.57
N ALA A 284 9.44 -5.90 4.35
CA ALA A 284 9.56 -5.40 2.98
C ALA A 284 10.28 -6.47 2.15
N GLN A 285 9.82 -6.78 0.93
CA GLN A 285 10.63 -7.61 0.03
C GLN A 285 11.99 -6.92 -0.08
N LEU A 286 13.03 -7.60 0.38
CA LEU A 286 14.41 -7.15 0.25
C LEU A 286 14.76 -7.20 -1.24
N SER A 287 14.35 -6.19 -2.01
CA SER A 287 14.89 -5.88 -3.32
C SER A 287 16.15 -5.02 -3.20
N ALA A 288 16.81 -5.02 -2.04
CA ALA A 288 18.19 -4.57 -1.99
C ALA A 288 19.01 -5.60 -2.79
N PRO A 289 19.74 -5.21 -3.85
CA PRO A 289 20.71 -6.11 -4.45
C PRO A 289 21.58 -6.65 -3.32
N THR A 290 21.62 -7.98 -3.16
CA THR A 290 22.53 -8.61 -2.21
C THR A 290 23.93 -8.19 -2.64
N ALA A 291 24.53 -7.23 -1.92
CA ALA A 291 25.90 -6.86 -2.17
C ALA A 291 26.74 -8.11 -1.92
N THR A 292 27.38 -8.64 -2.98
CA THR A 292 28.34 -9.73 -2.84
C THR A 292 29.58 -9.15 -2.18
N TYR A 293 29.74 -9.42 -0.90
CA TYR A 293 30.92 -9.03 -0.15
C TYR A 293 32.02 -10.08 -0.34
N ALA A 294 33.23 -9.63 -0.65
CA ALA A 294 34.41 -10.50 -0.73
C ALA A 294 34.80 -11.04 0.65
N PHE A 295 34.50 -10.27 1.70
CA PHE A 295 34.73 -10.65 3.09
C PHE A 295 33.48 -10.37 3.92
N ARG A 296 33.03 -11.36 4.68
CA ARG A 296 31.94 -11.21 5.64
C ARG A 296 32.21 -12.08 6.86
N GLU A 297 32.24 -11.47 8.02
CA GLU A 297 32.49 -12.19 9.27
C GLU A 297 31.61 -11.65 10.39
N GLU A 298 31.07 -12.58 11.19
CA GLU A 298 30.34 -12.28 12.41
C GLU A 298 31.27 -12.49 13.60
N LEU A 299 31.52 -11.42 14.33
CA LEU A 299 32.34 -11.40 15.53
C LEU A 299 31.44 -11.26 16.74
N ARG A 300 31.58 -12.16 17.71
CA ARG A 300 30.71 -12.19 18.88
C ARG A 300 31.42 -12.63 20.16
N ASN A 301 30.98 -12.05 21.27
CA ASN A 301 31.16 -12.55 22.63
C ASN A 301 29.83 -12.41 23.40
N ASP A 302 29.83 -12.58 24.72
CA ASP A 302 28.61 -12.57 25.54
C ASP A 302 27.85 -11.23 25.53
N ARG A 303 28.49 -10.10 25.19
CA ARG A 303 27.90 -8.76 25.29
C ARG A 303 28.05 -7.90 24.03
N PHE A 304 28.80 -8.36 23.04
CA PHE A 304 29.16 -7.60 21.86
C PHE A 304 29.07 -8.49 20.62
N ARG A 305 28.25 -8.06 19.65
CA ARG A 305 28.04 -8.79 18.41
C ARG A 305 28.01 -7.82 17.23
N VAL A 306 28.95 -8.01 16.31
CA VAL A 306 29.14 -7.15 15.14
C VAL A 306 29.35 -8.01 13.90
N VAL A 307 28.72 -7.62 12.79
CA VAL A 307 29.00 -8.20 11.48
C VAL A 307 29.76 -7.17 10.66
N ILE A 308 30.94 -7.56 10.17
CA ILE A 308 31.71 -6.76 9.22
C ILE A 308 31.54 -7.38 7.84
N SER A 309 31.35 -6.54 6.83
CA SER A 309 31.29 -6.96 5.43
C SER A 309 32.06 -5.98 4.55
N MET A 310 32.94 -6.46 3.67
CA MET A 310 33.81 -5.62 2.85
C MET A 310 33.90 -6.11 1.40
N THR A 311 34.09 -5.17 0.48
CA THR A 311 34.24 -5.44 -0.96
C THR A 311 35.09 -4.33 -1.62
N PRO A 312 35.92 -4.63 -2.64
CA PRO A 312 36.23 -5.95 -3.20
C PRO A 312 37.27 -6.76 -2.39
N GLY A 313 37.84 -6.20 -1.33
CA GLY A 313 38.87 -6.89 -0.54
C GLY A 313 40.26 -6.91 -1.21
N GLN A 314 40.52 -5.92 -2.06
CA GLN A 314 41.75 -5.81 -2.85
C GLN A 314 42.51 -4.53 -2.48
N THR A 315 43.76 -4.38 -2.91
CA THR A 315 44.46 -3.10 -2.81
C THR A 315 43.71 -2.01 -3.57
N GLY A 316 43.72 -0.77 -3.06
CA GLY A 316 42.95 0.34 -3.62
C GLY A 316 41.62 0.58 -2.90
N ILE A 317 40.65 1.15 -3.61
CA ILE A 317 39.38 1.63 -3.03
C ILE A 317 38.51 0.45 -2.63
N ASN A 318 38.06 0.46 -1.37
CA ASN A 318 37.14 -0.54 -0.83
C ASN A 318 35.91 0.14 -0.24
N ALA A 319 34.86 -0.64 -0.02
CA ALA A 319 33.69 -0.25 0.76
C ALA A 319 33.48 -1.27 1.87
N MET A 320 33.01 -0.81 3.03
CA MET A 320 32.77 -1.65 4.19
C MET A 320 31.43 -1.33 4.84
N ARG A 321 30.67 -2.36 5.19
CA ARG A 321 29.46 -2.27 6.01
C ARG A 321 29.75 -2.84 7.39
N ILE A 322 29.41 -2.09 8.43
CA ILE A 322 29.59 -2.47 9.83
C ILE A 322 28.21 -2.51 10.45
N GLU A 323 27.77 -3.67 10.92
CA GLU A 323 26.44 -3.86 11.50
C GLU A 323 26.55 -4.25 12.98
N LEU A 324 25.97 -3.42 13.85
CA LEU A 324 25.91 -3.62 15.28
C LEU A 324 24.62 -4.34 15.66
N ILE A 325 24.73 -5.58 16.12
CA ILE A 325 23.60 -6.39 16.57
C ILE A 325 23.43 -6.28 18.08
N GLU A 326 24.51 -6.35 18.85
CA GLU A 326 24.52 -6.19 20.31
C GLU A 326 25.76 -5.37 20.69
N PRO A 327 25.70 -4.45 21.66
CA PRO A 327 24.60 -4.10 22.56
C PRO A 327 23.59 -3.09 21.96
N ARG A 328 22.49 -2.82 22.69
CA ARG A 328 21.45 -1.83 22.28
C ARG A 328 21.96 -0.38 22.19
N ARG A 329 22.92 -0.02 23.03
CA ARG A 329 23.57 1.30 23.04
C ARG A 329 25.07 1.13 23.14
N ILE A 330 25.80 1.93 22.38
CA ILE A 330 27.26 1.92 22.34
C ILE A 330 27.77 3.35 22.22
N ASN A 331 28.95 3.61 22.78
CA ASN A 331 29.68 4.86 22.63
C ASN A 331 31.12 4.54 22.20
N ASN A 332 31.79 5.50 21.56
CA ASN A 332 33.18 5.35 21.09
C ASN A 332 33.40 4.10 20.21
N PHE A 333 32.39 3.74 19.41
CA PHE A 333 32.44 2.56 18.56
C PHE A 333 33.45 2.76 17.43
N THR A 334 34.50 1.94 17.43
CA THR A 334 35.67 2.12 16.56
C THR A 334 36.11 0.79 15.96
N VAL A 335 36.42 0.81 14.66
CA VAL A 335 37.06 -0.31 13.95
C VAL A 335 38.45 0.13 13.49
N LYS A 336 39.48 -0.65 13.86
CA LYS A 336 40.87 -0.44 13.44
C LYS A 336 41.28 -1.56 12.50
N LEU A 337 41.90 -1.20 11.39
CA LEU A 337 42.49 -2.12 10.43
C LEU A 337 44.00 -1.88 10.40
N ILE A 338 44.80 -2.89 10.71
CA ILE A 338 46.25 -2.76 10.87
C ILE A 338 46.93 -3.75 9.92
N PRO A 339 47.74 -3.28 8.94
CA PRO A 339 48.47 -4.18 8.06
C PRO A 339 49.60 -4.88 8.83
N GLN A 340 49.81 -6.17 8.58
CA GLN A 340 50.99 -6.86 9.11
C GLN A 340 52.28 -6.54 8.33
N ALA A 341 52.16 -5.93 7.15
CA ALA A 341 53.28 -5.49 6.35
C ALA A 341 54.03 -4.33 7.01
N ILE A 342 55.35 -4.45 7.12
CA ILE A 342 56.22 -3.44 7.76
C ILE A 342 56.21 -2.16 6.91
N GLY A 343 56.09 -1.01 7.58
CA GLY A 343 56.18 0.32 6.95
C GLY A 343 54.85 0.92 6.48
N TYR A 344 53.71 0.26 6.73
CA TYR A 344 52.38 0.75 6.36
C TYR A 344 51.56 1.18 7.59
N SER A 345 50.82 2.29 7.46
CA SER A 345 49.92 2.78 8.51
C SER A 345 48.60 2.00 8.49
N GLY A 346 48.05 1.75 9.69
CA GLY A 346 46.68 1.28 9.86
C GLY A 346 45.64 2.38 9.60
N ILE A 347 44.38 1.95 9.51
CA ILE A 347 43.20 2.79 9.29
C ILE A 347 42.31 2.68 10.52
N GLN A 348 41.85 3.80 11.06
CA GLN A 348 40.87 3.84 12.15
C GLN A 348 39.57 4.47 11.65
N ILE A 349 38.47 3.77 11.87
CA ILE A 349 37.13 4.19 11.47
C ILE A 349 36.31 4.40 12.74
N ASN A 350 35.90 5.64 12.95
CA ASN A 350 34.96 5.99 14.02
C ASN A 350 33.54 5.77 13.48
N VAL A 351 32.85 4.76 14.01
CA VAL A 351 31.56 4.33 13.48
C VAL A 351 30.47 5.24 14.06
N PRO A 352 29.67 5.93 13.22
CA PRO A 352 28.67 6.89 13.68
C PRO A 352 27.38 6.20 14.17
N LEU A 353 27.51 5.17 15.01
CA LEU A 353 26.39 4.45 15.61
C LEU A 353 26.40 4.63 17.12
N THR A 354 25.25 5.00 17.67
CA THR A 354 25.01 5.08 19.13
C THR A 354 24.04 4.00 19.62
N SER A 355 23.41 3.26 18.70
CA SER A 355 22.52 2.14 18.94
C SER A 355 22.62 1.10 17.81
N GLN A 356 21.92 -0.03 17.97
CA GLN A 356 21.77 -1.05 16.93
C GLN A 356 21.47 -0.45 15.55
N GLY A 357 22.12 -0.98 14.52
CA GLY A 357 22.01 -0.48 13.16
C GLY A 357 23.24 -0.84 12.32
N ALA A 358 23.29 -0.32 11.09
CA ALA A 358 24.42 -0.51 10.19
C ALA A 358 24.98 0.83 9.73
N ALA A 359 26.30 0.93 9.66
CA ALA A 359 27.03 2.03 9.08
C ALA A 359 27.72 1.55 7.79
N ILE A 360 27.78 2.43 6.79
CA ILE A 360 28.45 2.18 5.53
C ILE A 360 29.64 3.13 5.43
N VAL A 361 30.81 2.55 5.17
CA VAL A 361 32.02 3.23 4.75
C VAL A 361 32.06 3.17 3.23
N SER A 362 31.90 4.32 2.59
CA SER A 362 31.76 4.45 1.14
C SER A 362 33.04 4.10 0.40
N GLY A 363 32.89 3.54 -0.80
CA GLY A 363 33.98 3.36 -1.77
C GLY A 363 34.23 4.61 -2.61
N ASP A 364 34.19 5.79 -2.00
CA ASP A 364 34.39 7.09 -2.66
C ASP A 364 35.87 7.51 -2.73
N GLY A 365 36.78 6.60 -2.35
CA GLY A 365 38.22 6.85 -2.28
C GLY A 365 38.72 7.24 -0.89
N THR A 366 37.84 7.34 0.12
CA THR A 366 38.26 7.61 1.50
C THR A 366 38.75 6.37 2.25
N PHE A 367 38.28 5.19 1.85
CA PHE A 367 38.73 3.91 2.39
C PHE A 367 39.59 3.15 1.38
N VAL A 368 40.91 3.26 1.54
CA VAL A 368 41.90 2.70 0.62
C VAL A 368 42.81 1.72 1.36
N LEU A 369 42.91 0.49 0.85
CA LEU A 369 43.85 -0.51 1.37
C LEU A 369 45.15 -0.43 0.57
N ASN A 370 46.22 0.02 1.22
CA ASN A 370 47.43 0.46 0.53
C ASN A 370 48.43 -0.67 0.24
N VAL A 371 48.25 -1.84 0.84
CA VAL A 371 49.21 -2.95 0.75
C VAL A 371 48.48 -4.30 0.75
N PRO A 372 48.90 -5.25 -0.11
CA PRO A 372 48.39 -6.61 -0.06
C PRO A 372 48.93 -7.36 1.16
N GLY A 373 48.28 -8.46 1.54
CA GLY A 373 48.68 -9.29 2.69
C GLY A 373 47.64 -9.32 3.79
N ILE A 374 48.04 -9.80 4.97
CA ILE A 374 47.13 -9.97 6.11
C ILE A 374 46.96 -8.65 6.86
N TRP A 375 45.70 -8.28 7.09
CA TRP A 375 45.28 -7.15 7.89
C TRP A 375 44.55 -7.63 9.14
N ASN A 376 44.94 -7.14 10.30
CA ASN A 376 44.23 -7.37 11.55
C ASN A 376 43.10 -6.35 11.67
N ILE A 377 41.90 -6.82 11.99
CA ILE A 377 40.74 -5.99 12.27
C ILE A 377 40.48 -6.07 13.77
N GLU A 378 40.50 -4.93 14.46
CA GLU A 378 40.14 -4.80 15.87
C GLU A 378 38.91 -3.93 16.02
N ILE A 379 37.93 -4.40 16.79
CA ILE A 379 36.68 -3.71 17.06
C ILE A 379 36.61 -3.41 18.55
N SER A 380 36.30 -2.16 18.88
CA SER A 380 36.17 -1.69 20.26
C SER A 380 34.98 -0.77 20.41
N GLY A 381 34.43 -0.72 21.62
CA GLY A 381 33.36 0.18 21.98
C GLY A 381 33.09 0.16 23.48
N THR A 382 32.30 1.12 23.93
CA THR A 382 32.04 1.35 25.35
C THR A 382 30.54 1.39 25.60
N THR A 383 30.10 0.95 26.76
CA THR A 383 28.70 0.97 27.19
C THR A 383 28.56 1.68 28.52
N THR A 384 27.33 1.88 28.98
CA THR A 384 27.06 2.43 30.31
C THR A 384 27.58 1.55 31.46
N THR A 385 27.89 0.28 31.20
CA THR A 385 28.43 -0.67 32.19
C THR A 385 29.96 -0.85 32.07
N GLY A 386 30.62 -0.05 31.22
CA GLY A 386 32.06 -0.09 31.00
C GLY A 386 32.46 -0.47 29.57
N ASP A 387 33.76 -0.66 29.37
CA ASP A 387 34.35 -1.02 28.08
C ASP A 387 33.96 -2.45 27.68
N LEU A 388 33.70 -2.64 26.38
CA LEU A 388 33.47 -3.97 25.82
C LEU A 388 34.82 -4.66 25.55
N GLU A 389 34.85 -5.96 25.75
CA GLU A 389 35.99 -6.77 25.31
C GLU A 389 36.15 -6.64 23.79
N LYS A 390 37.39 -6.40 23.36
CA LYS A 390 37.70 -6.19 21.95
C LYS A 390 37.42 -7.46 21.15
N LEU A 391 36.80 -7.29 19.99
CA LEU A 391 36.68 -8.36 19.01
C LEU A 391 37.78 -8.19 17.97
N ALA A 392 38.41 -9.29 17.56
CA ALA A 392 39.48 -9.24 16.58
C ALA A 392 39.34 -10.36 15.55
N THR A 393 39.75 -10.07 14.32
CA THR A 393 39.91 -11.05 13.23
C THR A 393 41.01 -10.63 12.28
N THR A 394 41.29 -11.46 11.28
CA THR A 394 42.24 -11.19 10.22
C THR A 394 41.59 -11.33 8.85
N PHE A 395 41.96 -10.44 7.93
CA PHE A 395 41.50 -10.43 6.55
C PHE A 395 42.69 -10.43 5.59
N ALA A 396 42.62 -11.20 4.51
CA ALA A 396 43.66 -11.24 3.47
C ALA A 396 43.30 -10.31 2.32
N VAL A 397 44.07 -9.22 2.15
CA VAL A 397 43.97 -8.29 1.02
C VAL A 397 44.77 -8.84 -0.16
N THR A 398 44.11 -9.00 -1.31
CA THR A 398 44.78 -9.40 -2.55
C THR A 398 45.18 -8.18 -3.39
N GLU A 399 46.15 -8.33 -4.28
CA GLU A 399 46.49 -7.26 -5.22
C GLU A 399 45.34 -7.05 -6.21
N ALA A 400 44.96 -5.79 -6.44
CA ALA A 400 44.01 -5.45 -7.48
C ALA A 400 44.56 -5.87 -8.84
N SER A 401 43.82 -6.73 -9.55
CA SER A 401 44.08 -6.97 -10.96
C SER A 401 43.90 -5.65 -11.72
N ALA A 402 44.71 -5.39 -12.74
CA ALA A 402 44.70 -4.15 -13.54
C ALA A 402 43.39 -3.87 -14.32
N ILE A 403 42.30 -4.58 -14.01
CA ILE A 403 40.97 -4.38 -14.55
C ILE A 403 40.15 -3.63 -13.50
N SER A 404 40.03 -2.32 -13.67
CA SER A 404 39.22 -1.46 -12.81
C SER A 404 37.74 -1.89 -12.86
N THR A 405 37.26 -2.57 -11.81
CA THR A 405 35.82 -2.67 -11.58
C THR A 405 35.40 -1.46 -10.76
N VAL A 406 35.12 -0.36 -11.46
CA VAL A 406 34.47 0.80 -10.83
C VAL A 406 33.09 0.34 -10.37
N THR A 407 32.91 0.20 -9.07
CA THR A 407 31.58 0.07 -8.49
C THR A 407 30.97 1.47 -8.51
N THR A 408 30.18 1.76 -9.53
CA THR A 408 29.35 2.96 -9.53
C THR A 408 28.26 2.78 -8.47
N LEU A 409 28.16 3.78 -7.58
CA LEU A 409 26.96 3.96 -6.77
C LEU A 409 25.74 3.97 -7.71
N PRO A 410 24.58 3.43 -7.35
CA PRO A 410 23.38 3.68 -8.13
C PRO A 410 23.15 5.19 -8.16
N THR A 411 23.46 5.81 -9.29
CA THR A 411 23.01 7.15 -9.62
C THR A 411 21.50 7.12 -9.51
N VAL A 412 20.92 7.99 -8.69
CA VAL A 412 19.51 8.31 -8.79
C VAL A 412 19.27 8.66 -10.24
N VAL A 413 18.54 7.82 -10.97
CA VAL A 413 18.10 8.13 -12.33
C VAL A 413 17.13 9.29 -12.18
N SER A 414 17.65 10.51 -12.18
CA SER A 414 16.88 11.67 -12.62
C SER A 414 16.57 11.39 -14.08
N LEU A 415 15.29 11.17 -14.39
CA LEU A 415 14.84 11.15 -15.78
C LEU A 415 15.40 12.39 -16.48
N PRO A 416 15.89 12.27 -17.74
CA PRO A 416 16.29 13.44 -18.49
C PRO A 416 15.10 14.40 -18.55
N THR A 417 15.30 15.61 -18.05
CA THR A 417 14.44 16.74 -18.43
C THR A 417 14.69 16.97 -19.91
N THR A 418 13.87 16.35 -20.76
CA THR A 418 13.83 16.66 -22.17
C THR A 418 13.32 18.10 -22.30
N ALA A 419 14.25 19.05 -22.30
CA ALA A 419 14.00 20.34 -22.91
C ALA A 419 13.91 20.09 -24.41
N THR A 420 12.68 19.93 -24.92
CA THR A 420 12.41 19.91 -26.35
C THR A 420 12.66 21.31 -26.91
N THR A 421 13.90 21.61 -27.28
CA THR A 421 14.18 22.69 -28.23
C THR A 421 13.88 22.14 -29.62
N LEU A 422 12.75 22.56 -30.20
CA LEU A 422 12.41 22.31 -31.59
C LEU A 422 13.45 23.02 -32.48
N SER A 423 14.45 22.29 -32.96
CA SER A 423 15.26 22.70 -34.10
C SER A 423 14.60 22.20 -35.38
N SER A 424 13.92 23.10 -36.10
CA SER A 424 13.45 22.85 -37.46
C SER A 424 14.64 22.82 -38.42
N VAL A 425 15.10 21.63 -38.79
CA VAL A 425 15.98 21.43 -39.95
C VAL A 425 15.18 20.65 -40.98
N ILE A 426 14.78 21.34 -42.04
CA ILE A 426 14.19 20.76 -43.25
C ILE A 426 15.35 20.17 -44.06
N THR A 427 15.38 18.85 -44.20
CA THR A 427 16.26 18.15 -45.14
C THR A 427 15.47 17.80 -46.39
N LEU A 428 15.79 18.45 -47.51
CA LEU A 428 15.27 18.12 -48.84
C LEU A 428 15.95 16.85 -49.38
N PRO A 429 15.23 15.99 -50.12
CA PRO A 429 15.80 14.79 -50.75
C PRO A 429 16.67 15.12 -51.99
N PRO A 430 17.51 14.18 -52.46
CA PRO A 430 18.58 14.44 -53.43
C PRO A 430 18.06 14.69 -54.85
N VAL A 431 18.71 15.62 -55.56
CA VAL A 431 18.46 15.92 -56.97
C VAL A 431 19.16 14.87 -57.85
N THR A 432 18.37 14.04 -58.53
CA THR A 432 18.82 13.15 -59.61
C THR A 432 18.74 13.89 -60.94
N THR A 433 19.86 13.99 -61.65
CA THR A 433 19.97 14.55 -63.00
C THR A 433 19.37 13.60 -64.05
N LEU A 434 18.44 14.08 -64.88
CA LEU A 434 18.05 13.45 -66.15
C LEU A 434 18.72 14.17 -67.34
N PRO A 435 18.98 13.47 -68.46
CA PRO A 435 19.75 13.97 -69.60
C PRO A 435 18.94 14.84 -70.57
N SER A 436 19.68 15.50 -71.45
CA SER A 436 19.34 16.66 -72.27
C SER A 436 18.51 16.40 -73.55
N VAL A 437 17.81 17.47 -73.96
CA VAL A 437 17.34 17.88 -75.32
C VAL A 437 16.15 17.12 -75.96
N ILE A 438 15.07 17.86 -76.29
CA ILE A 438 14.55 18.15 -77.66
C ILE A 438 13.45 19.24 -77.58
N THR A 439 13.38 20.02 -78.65
CA THR A 439 12.81 21.35 -78.90
C THR A 439 11.34 21.36 -79.41
N LEU A 440 10.71 22.56 -79.39
CA LEU A 440 9.64 23.16 -80.25
C LEU A 440 8.14 23.11 -79.79
N PRO A 441 7.24 24.05 -80.21
CA PRO A 441 7.06 25.41 -79.66
C PRO A 441 5.54 25.75 -79.42
N PRO A 442 5.06 27.02 -79.36
CA PRO A 442 4.12 27.48 -78.32
C PRO A 442 2.63 27.38 -78.70
N ALA A 443 1.76 27.25 -77.69
CA ALA A 443 0.31 27.39 -77.85
C ALA A 443 -0.22 28.64 -77.11
N SER A 444 -1.06 29.36 -77.85
CA SER A 444 -1.69 30.64 -77.58
C SER A 444 -2.45 30.76 -76.26
N THR A 445 -2.32 31.94 -75.64
CA THR A 445 -3.16 32.49 -74.57
C THR A 445 -4.55 32.86 -75.07
N THR A 446 -5.61 32.41 -74.37
CA THR A 446 -6.84 33.18 -74.16
C THR A 446 -7.58 32.71 -72.90
N VAL A 447 -7.82 33.63 -71.98
CA VAL A 447 -8.91 33.58 -70.98
C VAL A 447 -9.73 34.85 -71.18
N GLY A 448 -11.03 34.67 -71.29
CA GLY A 448 -12.08 35.68 -71.12
C GLY A 448 -13.38 34.89 -70.88
N GLY A 449 -14.18 35.16 -69.87
CA GLY A 449 -14.03 36.07 -68.73
C GLY A 449 -14.98 35.63 -67.62
#